data_AF-A0A382NNA0-F1
#
_entry.id   AF-A0A382NNA0-F1
#
_cell.length_a   1.000
_cell.length_b   1.000
_cell.length_c   1.000
_cell.angle_alpha   90.00
_cell.angle_beta   90.00
_cell.angle_gamma   90.00
#
_symmetry.space_group_name_H-M   'P 1'
#
loop_
_entity.id
_entity.type
_entity.pdbx_description
1 polymer ?
#
loop_
_entity_poly.entity_id
_entity_poly.type
_entity_poly.pdbx_seq_one_letter_code
_entity_poly.pdbx_strand_id
1 'polypeptide(L)'
;TWYYFTLNGPDNRQEYDGRAWTENDFKAMRDYEGTHHLTLHLTGELAALYGEFVSSDSLGVLSDSLGTDNITVVRDRHFYENVGKYDQFVGGWSDINTDWYWEEKDVGDSIEIIIKTPMKVNYLDQRFESNQMLTFAKYSVSVLMFNHVVSGLEAVWSSQRKTQGKTQSNKIETDVSLLYNPYNAFGIGGVSFTFGF
;
A
#
# COMPACT_ATOMS: atom_id res chain seq x y z
N THR A 1 22.57 -8.42 -4.30
CA THR A 1 21.40 -7.81 -4.97
C THR A 1 20.26 -8.81 -4.93
N TRP A 2 19.00 -8.39 -5.16
CA TRP A 2 17.84 -9.30 -5.18
C TRP A 2 18.09 -10.54 -6.06
N TYR A 3 18.62 -10.35 -7.27
CA TYR A 3 18.97 -11.44 -8.18
C TYR A 3 19.99 -12.44 -7.61
N TYR A 4 21.05 -11.97 -6.94
CA TYR A 4 22.00 -12.89 -6.29
C TYR A 4 21.35 -13.67 -5.14
N PHE A 5 20.43 -13.04 -4.41
CA PHE A 5 19.69 -13.72 -3.35
C PHE A 5 18.76 -14.80 -3.91
N THR A 6 18.08 -14.55 -5.03
CA THR A 6 17.23 -15.57 -5.67
C THR A 6 18.02 -16.75 -6.22
N LEU A 7 19.28 -16.54 -6.60
CA LEU A 7 20.15 -17.64 -7.08
C LEU A 7 20.81 -18.43 -5.94
N ASN A 8 21.37 -17.74 -4.95
CA ASN A 8 22.29 -18.35 -3.99
C ASN A 8 21.71 -18.48 -2.57
N GLY A 9 20.60 -17.81 -2.27
CA GLY A 9 20.05 -17.71 -0.90
C GLY A 9 20.84 -16.74 -0.01
N PRO A 10 20.62 -16.78 1.32
CA PRO A 10 21.33 -15.96 2.28
C PRO A 10 22.75 -16.47 2.53
N ASP A 11 23.74 -15.60 2.33
CA ASP A 11 25.15 -15.95 2.55
C ASP A 11 25.56 -15.89 4.05
N ASN A 12 25.02 -14.94 4.83
CA ASN A 12 25.52 -14.64 6.18
C ASN A 12 24.76 -15.35 7.32
N ARG A 13 23.46 -15.62 7.14
CA ARG A 13 22.64 -16.38 8.10
C ARG A 13 22.10 -17.61 7.37
N GLN A 14 22.60 -18.80 7.70
CA GLN A 14 22.18 -20.06 7.06
C GLN A 14 21.16 -20.85 7.88
N GLU A 15 20.89 -20.43 9.11
CA GLU A 15 19.97 -21.10 10.03
C GLU A 15 19.26 -20.07 10.92
N TYR A 16 17.98 -20.32 11.22
CA TYR A 16 17.23 -19.59 12.23
C TYR A 16 16.34 -20.55 13.02
N ASP A 17 16.46 -20.53 14.34
CA ASP A 17 15.68 -21.35 15.29
C ASP A 17 15.72 -22.86 15.00
N GLY A 18 16.93 -23.42 14.85
CA GLY A 18 17.12 -24.86 14.59
C GLY A 18 16.79 -25.27 13.15
N ARG A 19 16.34 -24.34 12.31
CA ARG A 19 15.91 -24.60 10.95
C ARG A 19 16.91 -24.02 9.95
N ALA A 20 17.62 -24.92 9.29
CA ALA A 20 18.49 -24.55 8.19
C ALA A 20 17.68 -23.99 7.02
N TRP A 21 18.29 -23.06 6.30
CA TRP A 21 17.81 -22.61 5.01
C TRP A 21 17.62 -23.80 4.05
N THR A 22 16.45 -23.90 3.40
CA THR A 22 16.21 -24.89 2.34
C THR A 22 15.69 -24.24 1.05
N GLU A 23 15.99 -24.88 -0.08
CA GLU A 23 15.56 -24.43 -1.41
C GLU A 23 14.02 -24.35 -1.53
N ASN A 24 13.30 -25.22 -0.83
CA ASN A 24 11.84 -25.24 -0.85
C ASN A 24 11.23 -24.06 -0.10
N ASP A 25 11.85 -23.60 1.00
CA ASP A 25 11.35 -22.47 1.80
C ASP A 25 11.43 -21.14 1.03
N PHE A 26 12.33 -21.06 0.05
CA PHE A 26 12.55 -19.87 -0.77
C PHE A 26 12.01 -19.99 -2.19
N LYS A 27 11.32 -21.09 -2.53
CA LYS A 27 10.75 -21.27 -3.88
C LYS A 27 9.85 -20.09 -4.29
N ALA A 28 9.03 -19.60 -3.36
CA ALA A 28 8.18 -18.43 -3.57
C ALA A 28 8.96 -17.12 -3.77
N MET A 29 10.22 -17.06 -3.32
CA MET A 29 11.11 -15.88 -3.39
C MET A 29 11.99 -15.85 -4.64
N ARG A 30 12.09 -16.99 -5.32
CA ARG A 30 12.88 -17.15 -6.53
C ARG A 30 12.09 -16.92 -7.81
N ASP A 31 10.76 -16.89 -7.72
CA ASP A 31 9.88 -16.67 -8.86
C ASP A 31 9.93 -15.18 -9.22
N TYR A 32 11.02 -14.77 -9.87
CA TYR A 32 11.20 -13.43 -10.42
C TYR A 32 10.37 -13.22 -11.68
N GLU A 33 9.95 -14.32 -12.32
CA GLU A 33 8.97 -14.41 -13.38
C GLU A 33 7.65 -14.85 -12.75
N GLY A 34 6.55 -14.12 -12.99
CA GLY A 34 5.29 -14.54 -12.37
C GLY A 34 4.09 -13.65 -12.66
N THR A 35 3.07 -13.80 -11.81
CA THR A 35 1.82 -13.02 -11.91
C THR A 35 2.00 -11.55 -11.54
N HIS A 36 3.10 -11.21 -10.86
CA HIS A 36 3.43 -9.85 -10.43
C HIS A 36 4.85 -9.52 -10.85
N HIS A 37 5.07 -8.27 -11.23
CA HIS A 37 6.38 -7.78 -11.64
C HIS A 37 6.62 -6.36 -11.13
N LEU A 38 7.88 -5.96 -11.09
CA LEU A 38 8.26 -4.56 -10.94
C LEU A 38 8.55 -3.98 -12.33
N THR A 39 8.32 -2.68 -12.50
CA THR A 39 8.73 -2.00 -13.72
C THR A 39 10.17 -1.53 -13.56
N LEU A 40 11.02 -1.91 -14.51
CA LEU A 40 12.39 -1.45 -14.62
C LEU A 40 12.48 -0.38 -15.70
N HIS A 41 13.17 0.71 -15.38
CA HIS A 41 13.52 1.77 -16.31
C HIS A 41 14.96 1.56 -16.75
N LEU A 42 15.14 1.34 -18.05
CA LEU A 42 16.43 1.16 -18.69
C LEU A 42 16.86 2.48 -19.33
N THR A 43 18.17 2.74 -19.31
CA THR A 43 18.76 3.89 -20.00
C THR A 43 19.96 3.47 -20.87
N GLY A 44 20.41 4.37 -21.74
CA GLY A 44 21.57 4.13 -22.61
C GLY A 44 21.36 2.99 -23.62
N GLU A 45 22.38 2.16 -23.80
CA GLU A 45 22.36 1.04 -24.76
C GLU A 45 21.32 -0.03 -24.39
N LEU A 46 21.05 -0.25 -23.10
CA LEU A 46 20.03 -1.19 -22.66
C LEU A 46 18.63 -0.76 -23.12
N ALA A 47 18.32 0.53 -23.03
CA ALA A 47 17.06 1.08 -23.51
C ALA A 47 16.92 0.94 -25.03
N ALA A 48 18.01 1.12 -25.76
CA ALA A 48 18.02 0.97 -27.22
C ALA A 48 17.80 -0.50 -27.65
N LEU A 49 18.28 -1.46 -26.86
CA LEU A 49 18.20 -2.89 -27.17
C LEU A 49 16.90 -3.56 -26.71
N TYR A 50 16.41 -3.20 -25.53
CA TYR A 50 15.28 -3.88 -24.87
C TYR A 50 14.04 -2.99 -24.68
N GLY A 51 14.13 -1.70 -25.00
CA GLY A 51 13.11 -0.70 -24.71
C GLY A 51 13.35 0.01 -23.38
N GLU A 52 12.73 1.17 -23.20
CA GLU A 52 12.93 2.03 -22.03
C GLU A 52 12.30 1.46 -20.75
N PHE A 53 11.18 0.76 -20.86
CA PHE A 53 10.48 0.16 -19.72
C PHE A 53 10.28 -1.33 -19.94
N VAL A 54 10.75 -2.13 -18.99
CA VAL A 54 10.64 -3.59 -19.05
C VAL A 54 10.16 -4.16 -17.72
N SER A 55 9.62 -5.37 -17.76
CA SER A 55 9.23 -6.12 -16.55
C SER A 55 10.47 -6.65 -15.81
N SER A 56 10.37 -6.80 -14.49
CA SER A 56 11.34 -7.56 -13.68
C SER A 56 11.53 -9.00 -14.14
N ASP A 57 10.58 -9.55 -14.89
CA ASP A 57 10.71 -10.87 -15.53
C ASP A 57 11.92 -10.92 -16.49
N SER A 58 12.35 -9.77 -17.02
CA SER A 58 13.52 -9.66 -17.91
C SER A 58 14.85 -9.62 -17.15
N LEU A 59 14.87 -9.77 -15.82
CA LEU A 59 16.10 -9.69 -15.04
C LEU A 59 17.11 -10.80 -15.35
N GLY A 60 16.65 -11.95 -15.85
CA GLY A 60 17.55 -13.01 -16.32
C GLY A 60 18.47 -12.54 -17.45
N VAL A 61 17.92 -11.85 -18.46
CA VAL A 61 18.70 -11.32 -19.60
C VAL A 61 19.46 -10.04 -19.27
N LEU A 62 19.04 -9.32 -18.23
CA LEU A 62 19.69 -8.10 -17.75
C LEU A 62 20.72 -8.35 -16.64
N SER A 63 20.92 -9.61 -16.24
CA SER A 63 21.71 -10.02 -15.07
C SER A 63 23.13 -9.43 -15.04
N ASP A 64 23.81 -9.43 -16.20
CA ASP A 64 25.17 -8.89 -16.36
C ASP A 64 25.25 -7.36 -16.16
N SER A 65 24.13 -6.68 -16.31
CA SER A 65 24.02 -5.22 -16.17
C SER A 65 23.45 -4.78 -14.82
N LEU A 66 23.13 -5.73 -13.92
CA LEU A 66 22.60 -5.41 -12.60
C LEU A 66 23.66 -4.71 -11.74
N GLY A 67 23.27 -3.59 -11.13
CA GLY A 67 24.17 -2.75 -10.34
C GLY A 67 24.86 -1.65 -11.15
N THR A 68 24.59 -1.56 -12.46
CA THR A 68 24.93 -0.38 -13.25
C THR A 68 23.87 0.72 -13.05
N ASP A 69 24.24 1.99 -13.31
CA ASP A 69 23.31 3.12 -13.29
C ASP A 69 22.28 3.07 -14.45
N ASN A 70 22.43 2.12 -15.37
CA ASN A 70 21.57 1.97 -16.55
C ASN A 70 20.26 1.24 -16.26
N ILE A 71 20.08 0.69 -15.05
CA ILE A 71 18.86 0.00 -14.63
C ILE A 71 18.38 0.61 -13.33
N THR A 72 17.17 1.15 -13.34
CA THR A 72 16.51 1.64 -12.14
C THR A 72 15.13 1.01 -11.98
N VAL A 73 14.63 0.93 -10.75
CA VAL A 73 13.29 0.42 -10.47
C VAL A 73 12.32 1.59 -10.39
N VAL A 74 11.22 1.53 -11.13
CA VAL A 74 10.14 2.53 -11.06
C VAL A 74 9.39 2.33 -9.74
N ARG A 75 9.39 3.35 -8.87
CA ARG A 75 8.77 3.32 -7.54
C ARG A 75 7.40 3.99 -7.54
N ASP A 76 6.42 3.32 -8.12
CA ASP A 76 5.03 3.76 -8.17
C ASP A 76 4.15 3.01 -7.17
N ARG A 77 2.82 3.22 -7.25
CA ARG A 77 1.84 2.50 -6.44
C ARG A 77 1.98 0.98 -6.58
N HIS A 78 2.23 0.49 -7.80
CA HIS A 78 2.36 -0.95 -8.06
C HIS A 78 3.61 -1.51 -7.40
N PHE A 79 4.74 -0.82 -7.48
CA PHE A 79 5.96 -1.18 -6.76
C PHE A 79 5.71 -1.35 -5.27
N TYR A 80 5.15 -0.32 -4.61
CA TYR A 80 4.91 -0.34 -3.17
C TYR A 80 3.88 -1.41 -2.75
N GLU A 81 2.84 -1.61 -3.55
CA GLU A 81 1.88 -2.70 -3.31
C GLU A 81 2.55 -4.07 -3.42
N ASN A 82 3.35 -4.26 -4.48
CA ASN A 82 3.98 -5.54 -4.80
C ASN A 82 4.99 -5.95 -3.73
N VAL A 83 5.94 -5.07 -3.38
CA VAL A 83 6.97 -5.37 -2.37
C VAL A 83 6.42 -5.60 -0.96
N GLY A 84 5.20 -5.10 -0.68
CA GLY A 84 4.50 -5.32 0.58
C GLY A 84 3.65 -6.59 0.60
N LYS A 85 3.03 -6.96 -0.51
CA LYS A 85 2.02 -8.02 -0.55
C LYS A 85 2.58 -9.39 -0.90
N TYR A 86 3.60 -9.45 -1.75
CA TYR A 86 4.07 -10.72 -2.33
C TYR A 86 5.45 -11.11 -1.81
N ASP A 87 5.56 -12.38 -1.41
CA ASP A 87 6.79 -12.91 -0.84
C ASP A 87 7.92 -13.05 -1.88
N GLN A 88 7.60 -13.06 -3.17
CA GLN A 88 8.57 -13.04 -4.27
C GLN A 88 9.57 -11.87 -4.22
N PHE A 89 9.19 -10.77 -3.58
CA PHE A 89 10.04 -9.58 -3.45
C PHE A 89 10.83 -9.52 -2.13
N VAL A 90 10.69 -10.53 -1.25
CA VAL A 90 11.36 -10.57 0.06
C VAL A 90 12.87 -10.54 -0.06
N GLY A 91 13.43 -11.21 -1.08
CA GLY A 91 14.88 -11.18 -1.35
C GLY A 91 15.45 -9.78 -1.61
N GLY A 92 14.60 -8.78 -1.80
CA GLY A 92 14.99 -7.44 -2.23
C GLY A 92 15.30 -6.52 -1.06
N TRP A 93 14.92 -6.92 0.15
CA TRP A 93 15.21 -6.18 1.37
C TRP A 93 16.69 -6.32 1.73
N SER A 94 17.34 -5.22 2.09
CA SER A 94 18.80 -5.21 2.32
C SER A 94 19.24 -6.05 3.52
N ASP A 95 18.34 -6.31 4.47
CA ASP A 95 18.57 -7.11 5.67
C ASP A 95 18.24 -8.60 5.50
N ILE A 96 17.81 -9.03 4.30
CA ILE A 96 17.45 -10.44 4.05
C ILE A 96 18.62 -11.40 4.29
N ASN A 97 19.87 -10.95 4.05
CA ASN A 97 21.04 -11.80 4.23
C ASN A 97 21.43 -11.96 5.70
N THR A 98 21.09 -11.00 6.56
CA THR A 98 21.60 -10.92 7.94
C THR A 98 20.55 -11.26 8.99
N ASP A 99 19.29 -10.86 8.74
CA ASP A 99 18.25 -10.79 9.77
C ASP A 99 16.93 -11.46 9.36
N TRP A 100 16.98 -12.34 8.36
CA TRP A 100 15.81 -13.14 8.00
C TRP A 100 15.39 -14.08 9.13
N TYR A 101 14.09 -14.33 9.18
CA TYR A 101 13.47 -15.30 10.07
C TYR A 101 12.21 -15.86 9.40
N TRP A 102 11.68 -16.97 9.92
CA TRP A 102 10.49 -17.62 9.38
C TRP A 102 9.33 -17.55 10.36
N GLU A 103 8.12 -17.52 9.82
CA GLU A 103 6.86 -17.66 10.56
C GLU A 103 5.97 -18.66 9.85
N GLU A 104 5.21 -19.44 10.61
CA GLU A 104 4.10 -20.23 10.08
C GLU A 104 2.88 -19.35 9.87
N LYS A 105 2.31 -19.42 8.67
CA LYS A 105 1.07 -18.76 8.33
C LYS A 105 0.04 -19.79 7.89
N ASP A 106 -1.09 -19.76 8.58
CA ASP A 106 -2.28 -20.49 8.14
C ASP A 106 -2.87 -19.80 6.89
N VAL A 107 -2.91 -20.53 5.77
CA VAL A 107 -3.52 -20.09 4.52
C VAL A 107 -4.86 -20.78 4.25
N GLY A 108 -5.48 -21.34 5.30
CA GLY A 108 -6.79 -21.97 5.27
C GLY A 108 -6.71 -23.47 4.99
N ASP A 109 -6.07 -23.85 3.88
CA ASP A 109 -5.95 -25.25 3.46
C ASP A 109 -4.61 -25.89 3.88
N SER A 110 -3.63 -25.09 4.29
CA SER A 110 -2.33 -25.57 4.77
C SER A 110 -1.63 -24.52 5.64
N ILE A 111 -0.57 -24.94 6.32
CA ILE A 111 0.37 -24.03 6.98
C ILE A 111 1.53 -23.82 6.01
N GLU A 112 1.71 -22.57 5.59
CA GLU A 112 2.83 -22.14 4.76
C GLU A 112 3.91 -21.48 5.62
N ILE A 113 5.17 -21.69 5.24
CA ILE A 113 6.30 -21.04 5.88
C ILE A 113 6.61 -19.77 5.10
N ILE A 114 6.64 -18.64 5.80
CA ILE A 114 6.92 -17.35 5.20
C ILE A 114 8.20 -16.79 5.79
N ILE A 115 9.12 -16.40 4.91
CA ILE A 115 10.32 -15.67 5.32
C ILE A 115 10.01 -14.18 5.39
N LYS A 116 10.49 -13.55 6.47
CA LYS A 116 10.36 -12.13 6.74
C LYS A 116 11.70 -11.52 7.11
N THR A 117 11.74 -10.19 7.10
CA THR A 117 12.86 -9.39 7.59
C THR A 117 12.33 -8.22 8.43
N PRO A 118 13.10 -7.72 9.41
CA PRO A 118 12.75 -6.53 10.18
C PRO A 118 12.39 -5.32 9.31
N MET A 119 13.10 -5.09 8.20
CA MET A 119 12.80 -3.99 7.29
C MET A 119 11.47 -4.18 6.55
N LYS A 120 11.15 -5.40 6.10
CA LYS A 120 9.83 -5.69 5.50
C LYS A 120 8.71 -5.44 6.51
N VAL A 121 8.88 -5.87 7.76
CA VAL A 121 7.88 -5.64 8.82
C VAL A 121 7.69 -4.15 9.06
N ASN A 122 8.79 -3.40 9.21
CA ASN A 122 8.72 -1.95 9.39
C ASN A 122 7.99 -1.26 8.23
N TYR A 123 8.23 -1.70 7.00
CA TYR A 123 7.50 -1.21 5.83
C TYR A 123 5.99 -1.54 5.87
N LEU A 124 5.62 -2.74 6.33
CA LEU A 124 4.22 -3.12 6.49
C LEU A 124 3.51 -2.25 7.54
N ASP A 125 4.19 -1.90 8.62
CA ASP A 125 3.66 -0.97 9.64
C ASP A 125 3.43 0.43 9.06
N GLN A 126 4.42 0.97 8.33
CA GLN A 126 4.27 2.25 7.63
C GLN A 126 3.11 2.21 6.61
N ARG A 127 2.95 1.10 5.89
CA ARG A 127 1.84 0.91 4.95
C ARG A 127 0.50 0.87 5.66
N PHE A 128 0.43 0.23 6.84
CA PHE A 128 -0.79 0.20 7.66
C PHE A 128 -1.17 1.61 8.14
N GLU A 129 -0.20 2.38 8.65
CA GLU A 129 -0.42 3.77 9.06
C GLU A 129 -0.85 4.64 7.87
N SER A 130 -0.16 4.53 6.72
CA SER A 130 -0.52 5.27 5.51
C SER A 130 -1.94 4.97 5.05
N ASN A 131 -2.41 3.72 5.17
CA ASN A 131 -3.77 3.36 4.81
C ASN A 131 -4.80 3.96 5.77
N GLN A 132 -4.50 4.02 7.07
CA GLN A 132 -5.37 4.69 8.04
C GLN A 132 -5.47 6.20 7.75
N MET A 133 -4.34 6.85 7.45
CA MET A 133 -4.32 8.26 7.08
C MET A 133 -5.09 8.52 5.77
N LEU A 134 -4.97 7.63 4.78
CA LEU A 134 -5.76 7.71 3.55
C LEU A 134 -7.26 7.62 3.83
N THR A 135 -7.69 6.71 4.69
CA THR A 135 -9.11 6.59 5.08
C THR A 135 -9.60 7.84 5.81
N PHE A 136 -8.79 8.41 6.69
CA PHE A 136 -9.11 9.66 7.38
C PHE A 136 -9.20 10.86 6.42
N ALA A 137 -8.30 10.94 5.44
CA ALA A 137 -8.33 11.98 4.41
C ALA A 137 -9.59 11.88 3.55
N LYS A 138 -9.97 10.66 3.14
CA LYS A 138 -11.23 10.41 2.42
C LYS A 138 -12.45 10.88 3.22
N TYR A 139 -12.50 10.53 4.51
CA TYR A 139 -13.56 11.00 5.40
C TYR A 139 -13.62 12.52 5.50
N SER A 140 -12.46 13.18 5.64
CA SER A 140 -12.38 14.64 5.73
C SER A 140 -12.90 15.32 4.47
N VAL A 141 -12.54 14.80 3.28
CA VAL A 141 -13.09 15.26 2.00
C VAL A 141 -14.61 15.04 1.94
N SER A 142 -15.10 13.88 2.40
CA SER A 142 -16.54 13.62 2.48
C SER A 142 -17.28 14.59 3.40
N VAL A 143 -16.72 14.92 4.57
CA VAL A 143 -17.28 15.93 5.49
C VAL A 143 -17.31 17.32 4.84
N LEU A 144 -16.23 17.72 4.17
CA LEU A 144 -16.19 19.01 3.45
C LEU A 144 -17.26 19.08 2.37
N MET A 145 -17.41 18.01 1.57
CA MET A 145 -18.46 17.93 0.55
C MET A 145 -19.86 17.95 1.16
N PHE A 146 -20.08 17.24 2.26
CA PHE A 146 -21.36 17.24 2.97
C PHE A 146 -21.72 18.63 3.50
N ASN A 147 -20.79 19.28 4.20
CA ASN A 147 -20.96 20.64 4.70
C ASN A 147 -21.23 21.63 3.57
N HIS A 148 -20.55 21.46 2.42
CA HIS A 148 -20.78 22.29 1.23
C HIS A 148 -22.21 22.16 0.70
N VAL A 149 -22.73 20.93 0.58
CA VAL A 149 -24.10 20.68 0.12
C VAL A 149 -25.14 21.23 1.11
N VAL A 150 -24.98 20.95 2.42
CA VAL A 150 -25.89 21.45 3.46
C VAL A 150 -25.91 22.97 3.47
N SER A 151 -24.74 23.62 3.41
CA SER A 151 -24.63 25.08 3.36
C SER A 151 -25.31 25.67 2.12
N GLY A 152 -25.19 25.02 0.96
CA GLY A 152 -25.87 25.42 -0.27
C GLY A 152 -27.39 25.39 -0.15
N LEU A 153 -27.94 24.33 0.46
CA LEU A 153 -29.37 24.21 0.73
C LEU A 153 -29.87 25.25 1.74
N GLU A 154 -29.13 25.48 2.82
CA GLU A 154 -29.46 26.52 3.82
C GLU A 154 -29.42 27.93 3.22
N ALA A 155 -28.45 28.22 2.34
CA ALA A 155 -28.36 29.50 1.66
C ALA A 155 -29.61 29.76 0.79
N VAL A 156 -30.07 28.74 0.04
CA VAL A 156 -31.30 28.84 -0.75
C VAL A 156 -32.51 29.03 0.17
N TRP A 157 -32.66 28.21 1.22
CA TRP A 157 -33.81 28.30 2.11
C TRP A 157 -33.87 29.64 2.86
N SER A 158 -32.75 30.10 3.41
CA SER A 158 -32.65 31.39 4.09
C SER A 158 -32.96 32.55 3.14
N SER A 159 -32.50 32.50 1.89
CA SER A 159 -32.84 33.51 0.88
C SER A 159 -34.34 33.58 0.58
N GLN A 160 -35.02 32.42 0.48
CA GLN A 160 -36.46 32.35 0.27
C GLN A 160 -37.25 32.89 1.48
N ARG A 161 -36.84 32.52 2.70
CA ARG A 161 -37.46 33.04 3.95
C ARG A 161 -37.33 34.55 4.08
N LYS A 162 -36.15 35.09 3.76
CA LYS A 162 -35.87 36.53 3.79
C LYS A 162 -36.71 37.28 2.75
N THR A 163 -36.91 36.69 1.57
CA THR A 163 -37.79 37.23 0.51
C THR A 163 -39.27 37.21 0.90
N GLN A 164 -39.70 36.22 1.69
CA GLN A 164 -41.08 36.11 2.18
C GLN A 164 -41.38 36.92 3.46
N GLY A 165 -40.44 37.75 3.95
CA GLY A 165 -40.66 38.65 5.10
C GLY A 165 -40.88 37.99 6.47
N LYS A 166 -40.72 36.66 6.58
CA LYS A 166 -40.88 35.91 7.84
C LYS A 166 -39.65 36.09 8.73
N THR A 167 -39.67 37.16 9.54
CA THR A 167 -38.49 37.63 10.31
C THR A 167 -38.43 37.10 11.75
N GLN A 168 -39.25 36.14 12.16
CA GLN A 168 -39.15 35.57 13.51
C GLN A 168 -39.38 34.07 13.48
N SER A 169 -38.33 33.31 13.79
CA SER A 169 -38.45 31.92 14.17
C SER A 169 -37.40 31.66 15.24
N ASN A 170 -37.85 31.15 16.38
CA ASN A 170 -37.00 30.60 17.42
C ASN A 170 -35.88 29.78 16.77
N LYS A 171 -34.62 30.11 17.08
CA LYS A 171 -33.46 29.36 16.59
C LYS A 171 -33.53 27.96 17.19
N ILE A 172 -34.11 27.01 16.46
CA ILE A 172 -33.88 25.60 16.72
C ILE A 172 -32.49 25.32 16.17
N GLU A 173 -31.52 25.10 17.06
CA GLU A 173 -30.17 24.70 16.68
C GLU A 173 -30.23 23.23 16.25
N THR A 174 -30.17 22.99 14.94
CA THR A 174 -30.09 21.63 14.39
C THR A 174 -28.67 21.44 13.87
N ASP A 175 -27.95 20.46 14.43
CA ASP A 175 -26.63 20.06 13.96
C ASP A 175 -26.72 18.73 13.22
N VAL A 176 -26.10 18.66 12.05
CA VAL A 176 -26.00 17.43 11.25
C VAL A 176 -24.54 17.16 10.95
N SER A 177 -24.05 15.98 11.36
CA SER A 177 -22.65 15.60 11.21
C SER A 177 -22.51 14.17 10.67
N LEU A 178 -21.38 13.88 10.04
CA LEU A 178 -21.04 12.52 9.60
C LEU A 178 -20.21 11.82 10.68
N LEU A 179 -20.53 10.56 10.96
CA LEU A 179 -19.73 9.74 11.87
C LEU A 179 -18.54 9.13 11.13
N TYR A 180 -17.35 9.10 11.74
CA TYR A 180 -16.19 8.44 11.16
C TYR A 180 -16.25 6.91 11.38
N ASN A 181 -15.97 6.14 10.34
CA ASN A 181 -15.78 4.69 10.43
C ASN A 181 -14.64 4.25 9.49
N PRO A 182 -13.49 3.78 10.02
CA PRO A 182 -12.33 3.40 9.20
C PRO A 182 -12.54 2.16 8.33
N TYR A 183 -13.59 1.36 8.58
CA TYR A 183 -13.87 0.14 7.82
C TYR A 183 -14.65 0.40 6.52
N ASN A 184 -15.17 1.62 6.33
CA ASN A 184 -15.95 1.99 5.14
C ASN A 184 -15.08 2.71 4.10
N ALA A 185 -15.34 2.50 2.81
CA ALA A 185 -14.52 3.02 1.70
C ALA A 185 -14.33 4.55 1.70
N PHE A 186 -15.33 5.29 2.16
CA PHE A 186 -15.31 6.76 2.29
C PHE A 186 -15.07 7.24 3.72
N GLY A 187 -14.81 6.32 4.66
CA GLY A 187 -14.65 6.63 6.07
C GLY A 187 -15.93 7.10 6.77
N ILE A 188 -17.10 7.02 6.12
CA ILE A 188 -18.40 7.44 6.67
C ILE A 188 -19.07 6.25 7.35
N GLY A 189 -19.38 6.37 8.64
CA GLY A 189 -20.08 5.37 9.46
C GLY A 189 -21.58 5.64 9.64
N GLY A 190 -22.06 6.83 9.32
CA GLY A 190 -23.46 7.23 9.49
C GLY A 190 -23.63 8.74 9.52
N VAL A 191 -24.88 9.18 9.73
CA VAL A 191 -25.26 10.59 9.91
C VAL A 191 -25.84 10.76 11.31
N SER A 192 -25.36 11.76 12.05
CA SER A 192 -25.87 12.16 13.35
C SER A 192 -26.73 13.42 13.21
N PHE A 193 -27.84 13.47 13.94
CA PHE A 193 -28.74 14.62 14.01
C PHE A 193 -28.89 15.02 15.47
N THR A 194 -28.55 16.27 15.80
CA THR A 194 -28.72 16.84 17.14
C THR A 194 -29.71 17.99 17.06
N PHE A 195 -30.68 18.01 17.98
CA PHE A 195 -31.68 19.08 18.09
C PHE A 195 -31.52 19.76 19.46
N GLY A 196 -31.22 21.05 19.48
CA GLY A 196 -31.26 21.91 20.66
C GLY A 196 -32.58 22.69 20.68
N PHE A 197 -33.28 22.65 21.83
CA PHE A 197 -34.54 23.37 22.08
C PHE A 197 -34.32 24.52 23.06
#